data_AF-A0A1M6QG18-F1
#
_entry.id   AF-A0A1M6QG18-F1
#
_cell.length_a   1.000
_cell.length_b   1.000
_cell.length_c   1.000
_cell.angle_alpha   90.00
_cell.angle_beta   90.00
_cell.angle_gamma   90.00
#
_symmetry.space_group_name_H-M   'P 1'
#
loop_
_entity.id
_entity.type
_entity.pdbx_description
1 polymer ?
#
loop_
_entity_poly.entity_id
_entity_poly.type
_entity_poly.pdbx_seq_one_letter_code
_entity_poly.pdbx_strand_id
1 'polypeptide(L)'
;MIINTHMLIAKRVYGNLKSKLVFKLQKNNFIYGNIKPDLILPLSSRAHTLTDSLEFILEEANKLIYSQDIDLETFSTNLGVINHFLADFFCSPHYYKGNFPSFANHLMYEIALHNFFKKMDYDTPLTVENLKIQNLFNIDMKETIFLLENEYLEESPKLERDIIFALKATTLISYHIVKNSKFNITLPVGKVMAL
;
A
#
# COMPACT_ATOMS: atom_id res chain seq x y z
N MET A 1 10.97 -0.17 -4.05
CA MET A 1 11.24 -1.57 -3.65
C MET A 1 11.36 -2.40 -4.92
N ILE A 2 11.99 -3.57 -4.92
CA ILE A 2 11.94 -4.41 -6.13
C ILE A 2 10.51 -4.87 -6.45
N ILE A 3 10.21 -5.04 -7.73
CA ILE A 3 8.92 -5.50 -8.27
C ILE A 3 8.31 -6.66 -7.48
N ASN A 4 9.12 -7.69 -7.16
CA ASN A 4 8.63 -8.87 -6.44
C ASN A 4 8.14 -8.56 -5.03
N THR A 5 8.70 -7.54 -4.37
CA THR A 5 8.24 -7.05 -3.08
C THR A 5 6.89 -6.37 -3.22
N HIS A 6 6.71 -5.49 -4.21
CA HIS A 6 5.40 -4.86 -4.49
C HIS A 6 4.31 -5.90 -4.80
N MET A 7 4.63 -6.97 -5.54
CA MET A 7 3.69 -8.07 -5.76
C MET A 7 3.29 -8.79 -4.46
N LEU A 8 4.23 -8.96 -3.53
CA LEU A 8 3.95 -9.60 -2.24
C LEU A 8 3.09 -8.70 -1.34
N ILE A 9 3.40 -7.41 -1.28
CA ILE A 9 2.58 -6.38 -0.60
C ILE A 9 1.16 -6.41 -1.17
N ALA A 10 0.99 -6.35 -2.49
CA ALA A 10 -0.32 -6.37 -3.15
C ALA A 10 -1.16 -7.59 -2.75
N LYS A 11 -0.55 -8.78 -2.68
CA LYS A 11 -1.25 -10.01 -2.26
C LYS A 11 -1.74 -9.92 -0.82
N ARG A 12 -0.92 -9.37 0.09
CA ARG A 12 -1.26 -9.23 1.51
C ARG A 12 -2.30 -8.14 1.76
N VAL A 13 -2.16 -6.99 1.11
CA VAL A 13 -3.16 -5.91 1.16
C VAL A 13 -4.51 -6.42 0.65
N TYR A 14 -4.56 -7.13 -0.48
CA TYR A 14 -5.81 -7.71 -0.96
C TYR A 14 -6.46 -8.65 0.07
N GLY A 15 -5.65 -9.49 0.74
CA GLY A 15 -6.12 -10.35 1.83
C GLY A 15 -6.68 -9.56 3.02
N ASN A 16 -5.97 -8.52 3.45
CA ASN A 16 -6.39 -7.64 4.53
C ASN A 16 -7.71 -6.92 4.21
N LEU A 17 -7.86 -6.39 2.99
CA LEU A 17 -9.12 -5.79 2.53
C LEU A 17 -10.26 -6.81 2.59
N LYS A 18 -10.05 -8.02 2.09
CA LYS A 18 -11.06 -9.10 2.08
C LYS A 18 -11.51 -9.49 3.49
N SER A 19 -10.65 -9.33 4.50
CA SER A 19 -11.01 -9.58 5.90
C SER A 19 -11.87 -8.50 6.54
N LYS A 20 -11.93 -7.29 5.96
CA LYS A 20 -12.62 -6.12 6.55
C LYS A 20 -13.79 -5.57 5.73
N LEU A 21 -13.82 -5.82 4.42
CA LEU A 21 -14.79 -5.26 3.49
C LEU A 21 -15.40 -6.34 2.59
N VAL A 22 -16.63 -6.10 2.15
CA VAL A 22 -17.21 -6.77 0.98
C VAL A 22 -17.10 -5.79 -0.18
N PHE A 23 -16.37 -6.12 -1.24
CA PHE A 23 -16.05 -5.18 -2.31
C PHE A 23 -15.90 -5.87 -3.67
N LYS A 24 -15.85 -5.05 -4.72
CA LYS A 24 -15.38 -5.46 -6.06
C LYS A 24 -13.98 -4.89 -6.30
N LEU A 25 -13.01 -5.77 -6.54
CA LEU A 25 -11.66 -5.40 -6.98
C LEU A 25 -11.09 -6.57 -7.80
N GLN A 26 -10.59 -6.28 -9.00
CA GLN A 26 -9.91 -7.26 -9.83
C GLN A 26 -8.48 -7.45 -9.31
N LYS A 27 -8.24 -8.59 -8.66
CA LYS A 27 -6.97 -8.88 -8.00
C LYS A 27 -5.75 -8.79 -8.94
N ASN A 28 -5.87 -9.32 -10.15
CA ASN A 28 -4.76 -9.32 -11.10
C ASN A 28 -4.40 -7.90 -11.56
N ASN A 29 -5.39 -7.06 -11.84
CA ASN A 29 -5.20 -5.66 -12.19
C ASN A 29 -4.64 -4.85 -11.02
N PHE A 30 -5.07 -5.13 -9.79
CA PHE A 30 -4.48 -4.54 -8.59
C PHE A 30 -3.00 -4.90 -8.42
N ILE A 31 -2.64 -6.18 -8.58
CA ILE A 31 -1.24 -6.63 -8.54
C ILE A 31 -0.42 -6.00 -9.68
N TYR A 32 -0.98 -5.94 -10.89
CA TYR A 32 -0.34 -5.28 -12.02
C TYR A 32 -0.10 -3.79 -11.74
N GLY A 33 -1.09 -3.09 -11.18
CA GLY A 33 -0.97 -1.69 -10.77
C GLY A 33 0.17 -1.45 -9.79
N ASN A 34 0.42 -2.39 -8.87
CA ASN A 34 1.51 -2.31 -7.89
C ASN A 34 2.92 -2.39 -8.51
N ILE A 35 3.05 -2.95 -9.71
CA ILE A 35 4.35 -3.08 -10.40
C ILE A 35 4.47 -2.12 -11.58
N LYS A 36 3.35 -1.53 -12.02
CA LYS A 36 3.29 -0.65 -13.19
C LYS A 36 4.24 0.56 -13.09
N PRO A 37 4.41 1.24 -11.93
CA PRO A 37 5.29 2.41 -11.85
C PRO A 37 6.75 2.11 -12.20
N ASP A 38 7.26 0.94 -11.85
CA ASP A 38 8.63 0.51 -12.19
C ASP A 38 8.83 0.20 -13.68
N LEU A 39 7.74 0.00 -14.43
CA LEU A 39 7.77 -0.50 -15.80
C LEU A 39 7.47 0.56 -16.86
N ILE A 40 6.84 1.70 -16.50
CA ILE A 40 6.30 2.66 -17.48
C ILE A 40 6.75 4.10 -17.19
N LEU A 41 7.25 4.77 -18.23
CA LEU A 41 8.09 5.99 -18.18
C LEU A 41 7.41 7.38 -18.03
N PRO A 42 6.18 7.55 -17.51
CA PRO A 42 5.91 8.77 -16.76
C PRO A 42 5.74 8.52 -15.26
N LEU A 43 5.61 7.26 -14.83
CA LEU A 43 5.48 6.89 -13.42
C LEU A 43 6.85 6.61 -12.82
N SER A 44 7.73 5.90 -13.54
CA SER A 44 9.10 5.63 -13.09
C SER A 44 9.96 6.90 -12.98
N SER A 45 9.60 7.98 -13.69
CA SER A 45 10.31 9.26 -13.67
C SER A 45 9.86 10.20 -12.55
N ARG A 46 8.78 9.86 -11.83
CA ARG A 46 8.38 10.59 -10.62
C ARG A 46 9.21 10.11 -9.43
N ALA A 47 9.47 11.00 -8.49
CA ALA A 47 10.18 10.65 -7.27
C ALA A 47 9.28 9.78 -6.38
N HIS A 48 9.73 8.58 -6.03
CA HIS A 48 9.01 7.65 -5.15
C HIS A 48 9.18 7.97 -3.65
N THR A 49 9.24 9.26 -3.30
CA THR A 49 9.39 9.72 -1.91
C THR A 49 8.09 10.36 -1.41
N LEU A 50 7.87 10.31 -0.10
CA LEU A 50 6.69 10.90 0.52
C LEU A 50 6.63 12.41 0.24
N THR A 51 7.73 13.14 0.47
CA THR A 51 7.80 14.60 0.30
C THR A 51 7.46 15.04 -1.12
N ASP A 52 7.89 14.28 -2.13
CA ASP A 52 7.73 14.68 -3.54
C ASP A 52 6.39 14.23 -4.14
N SER A 53 5.79 13.15 -3.63
CA SER A 53 4.65 12.48 -4.28
C SER A 53 3.37 12.40 -3.44
N LEU A 54 3.36 12.80 -2.17
CA LEU A 54 2.16 12.71 -1.31
C LEU A 54 0.92 13.36 -1.93
N GLU A 55 1.06 14.59 -2.42
CA GLU A 55 -0.09 15.36 -2.92
C GLU A 55 -0.65 14.74 -4.21
N PHE A 56 0.23 14.26 -5.09
CA PHE A 56 -0.17 13.45 -6.25
C PHE A 56 -0.95 12.20 -5.83
N ILE A 57 -0.48 11.49 -4.79
CA ILE A 57 -1.16 10.28 -4.29
C ILE A 57 -2.53 10.58 -3.69
N LEU A 58 -2.67 11.67 -2.94
CA LEU A 58 -3.97 12.09 -2.39
C LEU A 58 -4.95 12.51 -3.49
N GLU A 59 -4.48 13.20 -4.53
CA GLU A 59 -5.30 13.53 -5.70
C GLU A 59 -5.78 12.27 -6.45
N GLU A 60 -4.88 11.31 -6.72
CA GLU A 60 -5.25 10.06 -7.38
C GLU A 60 -6.23 9.24 -6.52
N ALA A 61 -6.03 9.18 -5.20
CA ALA A 61 -6.95 8.54 -4.27
C ALA A 61 -8.35 9.16 -4.33
N ASN A 62 -8.45 10.49 -4.30
CA ASN A 62 -9.72 11.20 -4.41
C ASN A 62 -10.41 10.95 -5.75
N LYS A 63 -9.66 10.88 -6.86
CA LYS A 63 -10.24 10.50 -8.18
C LYS A 63 -10.90 9.12 -8.12
N LEU A 64 -10.28 8.15 -7.46
CA LEU A 64 -10.86 6.80 -7.30
C LEU A 64 -12.10 6.78 -6.40
N ILE A 65 -12.12 7.58 -5.34
CA ILE A 65 -13.25 7.67 -4.40
C ILE A 65 -14.47 8.28 -5.10
N TYR A 66 -14.30 9.41 -5.79
CA TYR A 66 -15.42 10.20 -6.30
C TYR A 66 -15.85 9.87 -7.74
N SER A 67 -15.05 9.12 -8.50
CA SER A 67 -15.37 8.81 -9.89
C SER A 67 -16.62 7.92 -10.03
N GLN A 68 -17.59 8.40 -10.81
CA GLN A 68 -18.80 7.66 -11.15
C GLN A 68 -18.64 6.80 -12.41
N ASP A 69 -17.71 7.13 -13.29
CA ASP A 69 -17.58 6.52 -14.62
C ASP A 69 -16.38 5.55 -14.75
N ILE A 70 -15.54 5.44 -13.72
CA ILE A 70 -14.40 4.53 -13.74
C ILE A 70 -14.84 3.06 -13.78
N ASP A 71 -14.30 2.27 -14.68
CA ASP A 71 -14.54 0.84 -14.72
C ASP A 71 -13.72 0.11 -13.63
N LEU A 72 -14.10 -1.14 -13.35
CA LEU A 72 -13.48 -1.92 -12.27
C LEU A 72 -12.00 -2.24 -12.53
N GLU A 73 -11.62 -2.41 -13.79
CA GLU A 73 -10.25 -2.76 -14.20
C GLU A 73 -9.31 -1.57 -13.97
N THR A 74 -9.72 -0.40 -14.46
CA THR A 74 -9.02 0.88 -14.29
C THR A 74 -8.92 1.25 -12.82
N PHE A 75 -10.02 1.12 -12.06
CA PHE A 75 -10.01 1.34 -10.61
C PHE A 75 -9.01 0.43 -9.90
N SER A 76 -9.03 -0.87 -10.22
CA SER A 76 -8.14 -1.84 -9.58
C SER A 76 -6.67 -1.53 -9.90
N THR A 77 -6.38 -1.20 -11.16
CA THR A 77 -5.02 -0.85 -11.60
C THR A 77 -4.52 0.43 -10.93
N ASN A 78 -5.34 1.48 -10.89
CA ASN A 78 -4.95 2.77 -10.30
C ASN A 78 -4.81 2.68 -8.78
N LEU A 79 -5.65 1.90 -8.11
CA LEU A 79 -5.46 1.60 -6.68
C LEU A 79 -4.11 0.90 -6.46
N GLY A 80 -3.72 0.00 -7.36
CA GLY A 80 -2.41 -0.64 -7.30
C GLY A 80 -1.25 0.34 -7.47
N VAL A 81 -1.39 1.34 -8.35
CA VAL A 81 -0.38 2.40 -8.53
C VAL A 81 -0.23 3.22 -7.25
N ILE A 82 -1.33 3.63 -6.61
CA ILE A 82 -1.27 4.31 -5.30
C ILE A 82 -0.53 3.45 -4.27
N ASN A 83 -0.84 2.15 -4.25
CA ASN A 83 -0.27 1.20 -3.33
C ASN A 83 1.25 1.03 -3.49
N HIS A 84 1.75 1.13 -4.72
CA HIS A 84 3.19 1.13 -5.00
C HIS A 84 3.90 2.30 -4.33
N PHE A 85 3.44 3.54 -4.56
CA PHE A 85 4.06 4.73 -3.98
C PHE A 85 4.01 4.72 -2.46
N LEU A 86 2.87 4.33 -1.88
CA LEU A 86 2.75 4.20 -0.42
C LEU A 86 3.74 3.19 0.16
N ALA A 87 3.98 2.05 -0.50
CA ALA A 87 5.00 1.11 -0.05
C ALA A 87 6.40 1.75 -0.09
N ASP A 88 6.71 2.50 -1.15
CA ASP A 88 8.01 3.14 -1.32
C ASP A 88 8.26 4.30 -0.37
N PHE A 89 7.22 5.00 0.08
CA PHE A 89 7.33 6.03 1.11
C PHE A 89 7.91 5.48 2.42
N PHE A 90 7.64 4.20 2.73
CA PHE A 90 8.11 3.50 3.93
C PHE A 90 9.22 2.50 3.62
N CYS A 91 10.11 2.85 2.70
CA CYS A 91 11.29 2.08 2.34
C CYS A 91 12.55 2.91 2.63
N SER A 92 13.46 2.38 3.44
CA SER A 92 14.63 3.11 3.92
C SER A 92 15.51 3.74 2.82
N PRO A 93 15.80 3.07 1.67
CA PRO A 93 16.52 3.68 0.56
C PRO A 93 15.85 4.91 -0.05
N HIS A 94 14.52 4.98 -0.03
CA HIS A 94 13.76 6.11 -0.57
C HIS A 94 13.65 7.28 0.41
N TYR A 95 13.70 6.99 1.71
CA TYR A 95 13.62 7.99 2.78
C TYR A 95 15.00 8.58 3.13
N TYR A 96 16.01 7.73 3.33
CA TYR A 96 17.35 8.12 3.79
C TYR A 96 18.36 8.08 2.64
N LYS A 97 18.14 8.89 1.59
CA LYS A 97 18.99 8.90 0.38
C LYS A 97 20.50 9.00 0.69
N GLY A 98 20.89 9.73 1.74
CA GLY A 98 22.29 9.85 2.17
C GLY A 98 22.93 8.55 2.69
N ASN A 99 22.13 7.58 3.16
CA ASN A 99 22.61 6.30 3.68
C ASN A 99 22.79 5.24 2.57
N PHE A 100 22.24 5.48 1.38
CA PHE A 100 22.30 4.58 0.23
C PHE A 100 22.88 5.32 -0.99
N PRO A 101 24.18 5.67 -0.94
CA PRO A 101 24.79 6.58 -1.91
C PRO A 101 24.96 6.00 -3.32
N SER A 102 24.75 4.69 -3.50
CA SER A 102 24.88 4.01 -4.78
C SER A 102 23.64 3.18 -5.10
N PHE A 103 23.33 3.07 -6.39
CA PHE A 103 22.27 2.18 -6.88
C PHE A 103 22.49 0.72 -6.46
N ALA A 104 23.75 0.27 -6.38
CA ALA A 104 24.07 -1.07 -5.92
C ALA A 104 23.67 -1.30 -4.46
N ASN A 105 23.97 -0.36 -3.56
CA ASN A 105 23.59 -0.45 -2.15
C ASN A 105 22.06 -0.44 -1.98
N HIS A 106 21.38 0.41 -2.74
CA HIS A 106 19.91 0.45 -2.81
C HIS A 106 19.36 -0.91 -3.21
N LEU A 107 19.81 -1.46 -4.33
CA LEU A 107 19.33 -2.76 -4.84
C LEU A 107 19.63 -3.91 -3.87
N MET A 108 20.82 -3.94 -3.28
CA MET A 108 21.18 -4.95 -2.27
C MET A 108 20.25 -4.90 -1.06
N TYR A 109 19.91 -3.70 -0.59
CA TYR A 109 18.96 -3.53 0.50
C TYR A 109 17.57 -4.04 0.12
N GLU A 110 17.05 -3.68 -1.05
CA GLU A 110 15.72 -4.13 -1.48
C GLU A 110 15.64 -5.65 -1.71
N ILE A 111 16.73 -6.29 -2.15
CA ILE A 111 16.84 -7.76 -2.24
C ILE A 111 16.82 -8.38 -0.83
N ALA A 112 17.56 -7.80 0.13
CA ALA A 112 17.54 -8.26 1.51
C ALA A 112 16.15 -8.10 2.14
N LEU A 113 15.49 -6.96 1.91
CA LEU A 113 14.12 -6.68 2.33
C LEU A 113 13.15 -7.70 1.75
N HIS A 114 13.26 -8.02 0.47
CA HIS A 114 12.41 -9.03 -0.16
C HIS A 114 12.55 -10.41 0.48
N ASN A 115 13.79 -10.87 0.69
CA ASN A 115 14.04 -12.18 1.29
C ASN A 115 13.58 -12.25 2.74
N PHE A 116 13.82 -11.19 3.51
CA PHE A 116 13.33 -11.08 4.88
C PHE A 116 11.79 -11.07 4.91
N PHE A 117 11.14 -10.33 4.01
CA PHE A 117 9.69 -10.31 3.91
C PHE A 117 9.11 -11.69 3.63
N LYS A 118 9.63 -12.44 2.64
CA LYS A 118 9.14 -13.81 2.38
C LYS A 118 9.21 -14.71 3.62
N LYS A 119 10.30 -14.61 4.39
CA LYS A 119 10.48 -15.38 5.62
C LYS A 119 9.44 -14.96 6.66
N MET A 120 9.35 -13.66 6.94
CA MET A 120 8.37 -13.12 7.89
C MET A 120 6.93 -13.47 7.52
N ASP A 121 6.61 -13.43 6.22
CA ASP A 121 5.28 -13.72 5.67
C ASP A 121 4.87 -15.19 5.79
N TYR A 122 5.87 -16.08 5.87
CA TYR A 122 5.71 -17.51 6.13
C TYR A 122 5.59 -17.79 7.63
N ASP A 123 6.45 -17.16 8.45
CA ASP A 123 6.55 -17.41 9.89
C ASP A 123 5.38 -16.81 10.67
N THR A 124 4.91 -15.62 10.28
CA THR A 124 3.91 -14.84 11.01
C THR A 124 2.77 -14.39 10.10
N PRO A 125 1.50 -14.60 10.46
CA PRO A 125 0.38 -14.03 9.72
C PRO A 125 0.41 -12.51 9.75
N LEU A 126 0.64 -11.84 8.62
CA LEU A 126 0.64 -10.37 8.54
C LEU A 126 -0.78 -9.81 8.32
N THR A 127 -1.68 -10.14 9.24
CA THR A 127 -3.09 -9.69 9.23
C THR A 127 -3.24 -8.29 9.79
N VAL A 128 -4.43 -7.69 9.60
CA VAL A 128 -4.79 -6.40 10.19
C VAL A 128 -4.57 -6.36 11.70
N GLU A 129 -4.85 -7.47 12.40
CA GLU A 129 -4.70 -7.57 13.85
C GLU A 129 -3.23 -7.49 14.27
N ASN A 130 -2.37 -8.21 13.57
CA ASN A 130 -0.94 -8.23 13.86
C ASN A 130 -0.24 -6.93 13.46
N LEU A 131 -0.77 -6.20 12.47
CA LEU A 131 -0.31 -4.87 12.12
C LEU A 131 -0.74 -3.78 13.12
N LYS A 132 -1.68 -4.08 14.03
CA LYS A 132 -2.19 -3.17 15.08
C LYS A 132 -2.77 -1.85 14.55
N ILE A 133 -3.46 -1.89 13.41
CA ILE A 133 -3.98 -0.70 12.71
C ILE A 133 -5.49 -0.44 12.90
N GLN A 134 -6.16 -1.18 13.79
CA GLN A 134 -7.62 -1.15 13.93
C GLN A 134 -8.15 0.25 14.26
N ASN A 135 -7.43 1.01 15.07
CA ASN A 135 -7.84 2.34 15.50
C ASN A 135 -7.64 3.42 14.42
N LEU A 136 -6.96 3.10 13.32
CA LEU A 136 -6.61 4.07 12.28
C LEU A 136 -7.58 4.04 11.08
N PHE A 137 -8.49 3.07 10.99
CA PHE A 137 -9.37 2.90 9.82
C PHE A 137 -10.38 4.03 9.57
N ASN A 138 -10.61 4.89 10.56
CA ASN A 138 -11.57 6.00 10.45
C ASN A 138 -10.89 7.38 10.46
N ILE A 139 -9.55 7.40 10.38
CA ILE A 139 -8.77 8.63 10.28
C ILE A 139 -8.68 9.05 8.81
N ASP A 140 -8.53 10.35 8.57
CA ASP A 140 -8.28 10.90 7.23
C ASP A 140 -7.02 10.29 6.60
N MET A 141 -6.97 10.17 5.27
CA MET A 141 -5.84 9.56 4.56
C MET A 141 -4.52 10.30 4.80
N LYS A 142 -4.54 11.64 4.73
CA LYS A 142 -3.33 12.46 4.91
C LYS A 142 -2.85 12.39 6.35
N GLU A 143 -3.76 12.52 7.30
CA GLU A 143 -3.45 12.37 8.73
C GLU A 143 -2.91 10.98 9.05
N THR A 144 -3.49 9.92 8.47
CA THR A 144 -2.99 8.55 8.62
C THR A 144 -1.56 8.40 8.12
N ILE A 145 -1.23 8.95 6.95
CA ILE A 145 0.12 8.88 6.39
C ILE A 145 1.12 9.59 7.30
N PHE A 146 0.79 10.77 7.83
CA PHE A 146 1.67 11.50 8.73
C PHE A 146 1.83 10.82 10.10
N LEU A 147 0.77 10.22 10.66
CA LEU A 147 0.88 9.44 11.89
C LEU A 147 1.85 8.27 11.70
N LEU A 148 1.74 7.56 10.57
CA LEU A 148 2.64 6.47 10.24
C LEU A 148 4.06 6.95 9.96
N GLU A 149 4.24 8.09 9.29
CA GLU A 149 5.56 8.69 9.04
C GLU A 149 6.24 9.06 10.36
N ASN A 150 5.53 9.76 11.25
CA ASN A 150 6.06 10.15 12.55
C ASN A 150 6.48 8.92 13.36
N GLU A 151 5.61 7.92 13.46
CA GLU A 151 5.96 6.66 14.13
C GLU A 151 7.16 6.01 13.42
N TYR A 152 7.17 5.91 12.09
CA TYR A 152 8.27 5.30 11.31
C TYR A 152 9.65 5.92 11.62
N LEU A 153 9.72 7.23 11.85
CA LEU A 153 10.96 7.96 12.12
C LEU A 153 11.49 7.87 13.56
N GLU A 154 10.71 7.33 14.50
CA GLU A 154 11.12 7.20 15.90
C GLU A 154 12.29 6.22 16.11
N GLU A 155 12.52 5.31 15.15
CA GLU A 155 13.57 4.31 15.22
C GLU A 155 14.48 4.33 13.98
N SER A 156 15.67 3.74 14.12
CA SER A 156 16.59 3.57 13.00
C SER A 156 16.05 2.62 11.91
N PRO A 157 16.50 2.78 10.66
CA PRO A 157 16.21 1.89 9.53
C PRO A 157 16.36 0.40 9.85
N LYS A 158 15.29 -0.38 9.62
CA LYS A 158 15.27 -1.84 9.79
C LYS A 158 14.35 -2.48 8.75
N LEU A 159 14.78 -3.59 8.16
CA LEU A 159 14.00 -4.32 7.14
C LEU A 159 12.57 -4.65 7.60
N GLU A 160 12.42 -5.14 8.84
CA GLU A 160 11.11 -5.43 9.42
C GLU A 160 10.23 -4.19 9.50
N ARG A 161 10.80 -3.05 9.92
CA ARG A 161 10.08 -1.79 10.05
C ARG A 161 9.56 -1.33 8.70
N ASP A 162 10.42 -1.30 7.68
CA ASP A 162 10.04 -0.93 6.31
C ASP A 162 8.84 -1.76 5.82
N ILE A 163 8.88 -3.08 6.03
CA ILE A 163 7.80 -3.98 5.61
C ILE A 163 6.50 -3.71 6.39
N ILE A 164 6.59 -3.61 7.72
CA ILE A 164 5.42 -3.38 8.58
C ILE A 164 4.76 -2.06 8.22
N PHE A 165 5.52 -0.97 8.08
CA PHE A 165 4.96 0.34 7.77
C PHE A 165 4.44 0.45 6.34
N ALA A 166 5.14 -0.15 5.37
CA ALA A 166 4.61 -0.31 4.02
C ALA A 166 3.25 -1.02 4.05
N LEU A 167 3.11 -2.13 4.78
CA LEU A 167 1.85 -2.87 4.91
C LEU A 167 0.76 -2.09 5.66
N LYS A 168 1.11 -1.36 6.73
CA LYS A 168 0.18 -0.48 7.46
C LYS A 168 -0.41 0.57 6.52
N ALA A 169 0.44 1.35 5.86
CA ALA A 169 0.03 2.45 4.99
C ALA A 169 -0.80 1.95 3.81
N THR A 170 -0.28 0.96 3.09
CA THR A 170 -0.96 0.36 1.94
C THR A 170 -2.32 -0.23 2.29
N THR A 171 -2.44 -0.92 3.43
CA THR A 171 -3.72 -1.50 3.89
C THR A 171 -4.72 -0.42 4.28
N LEU A 172 -4.31 0.57 5.08
CA LEU A 172 -5.21 1.61 5.60
C LEU A 172 -5.74 2.50 4.48
N ILE A 173 -4.86 2.97 3.60
CA ILE A 173 -5.26 3.86 2.51
C ILE A 173 -6.09 3.10 1.47
N SER A 174 -5.70 1.86 1.12
CA SER A 174 -6.53 1.05 0.22
C SER A 174 -7.91 0.77 0.82
N TYR A 175 -8.00 0.52 2.13
CA TYR A 175 -9.28 0.35 2.80
C TYR A 175 -10.13 1.62 2.70
N HIS A 176 -9.54 2.78 2.99
CA HIS A 176 -10.24 4.07 2.94
C HIS A 176 -10.78 4.34 1.52
N ILE A 177 -9.95 4.15 0.49
CA ILE A 177 -10.36 4.34 -0.92
C ILE A 177 -11.49 3.38 -1.29
N VAL A 178 -11.31 2.08 -1.03
CA VAL A 178 -12.31 1.07 -1.41
C VAL A 178 -13.63 1.32 -0.68
N LYS A 179 -13.60 1.52 0.64
CA LYS A 179 -14.79 1.74 1.50
C LYS A 179 -15.64 2.90 1.03
N ASN A 180 -15.01 3.99 0.56
CA ASN A 180 -15.70 5.21 0.15
C ASN A 180 -15.97 5.27 -1.38
N SER A 181 -15.55 4.26 -2.14
CA SER A 181 -15.81 4.18 -3.58
C SER A 181 -17.14 3.49 -3.90
N LYS A 182 -17.62 3.62 -5.15
CA LYS A 182 -18.78 2.88 -5.67
C LYS A 182 -18.61 1.35 -5.71
N PHE A 183 -17.40 0.83 -5.48
CA PHE A 183 -17.10 -0.60 -5.50
C PHE A 183 -17.15 -1.26 -4.12
N ASN A 184 -17.40 -0.48 -3.05
CA ASN A 184 -17.80 -1.04 -1.77
C ASN A 184 -19.22 -1.62 -1.87
N ILE A 185 -19.43 -2.81 -1.32
CA ILE A 185 -20.75 -3.44 -1.26
C ILE A 185 -21.26 -3.27 0.17
N THR A 186 -22.05 -2.23 0.41
CA THR A 186 -22.78 -2.09 1.66
C THR A 186 -23.87 -3.16 1.70
N LEU A 187 -23.72 -4.15 2.57
CA LEU A 187 -24.80 -5.10 2.82
C LEU A 187 -25.98 -4.36 3.45
N PRO A 188 -27.21 -4.51 2.95
CA PRO A 188 -28.37 -3.93 3.61
C PRO A 188 -28.46 -4.48 5.03
N VAL A 189 -28.55 -3.58 6.01
CA VAL A 189 -28.76 -3.91 7.42
C VAL A 189 -30.06 -4.72 7.51
N GLY A 190 -29.98 -6.00 7.88
CA GLY A 190 -31.14 -6.85 8.11
C GLY A 190 -31.17 -8.23 7.45
N LYS A 191 -30.19 -8.62 6.63
CA LYS A 191 -30.02 -10.02 6.23
C LYS A 191 -28.89 -10.67 7.02
N VAL A 192 -29.23 -11.15 8.21
CA VAL A 192 -28.48 -12.21 8.88
C VAL A 192 -28.44 -13.37 7.88
N MET A 193 -27.26 -13.69 7.35
CA MET A 193 -27.08 -14.95 6.66
C MET A 193 -27.19 -16.04 7.72
N ALA A 194 -28.34 -16.72 7.72
CA ALA A 194 -28.42 -18.04 8.31
C ALA A 194 -27.42 -18.94 7.56
N LEU A 195 -26.36 -19.33 8.26
CA LEU A 195 -25.60 -20.54 7.99
C LEU A 195 -25.89 -21.52 9.11
#